data_AF-A0A842SDU2-F1
#
_entry.id   AF-A0A842SDU2-F1
#
_cell.length_a   1.000
_cell.length_b   1.000
_cell.length_c   1.000
_cell.angle_alpha   90.00
_cell.angle_beta   90.00
_cell.angle_gamma   90.00
#
_symmetry.space_group_name_H-M   'P 1'
#
loop_
_entity.id
_entity.type
_entity.pdbx_description
1 polymer ?
#
loop_
_entity_poly.entity_id
_entity_poly.type
_entity_poly.pdbx_seq_one_letter_code
_entity_poly.pdbx_strand_id
1 'polypeptide(L)'
;MPYNCILVSRLIPGALVDGGLHDQWIEAVIKGREFMIFDQDVICSEKMLGETIDAQVSLMPVKIEKVLVGDIGEQDSGTYICRIIERKMEGNMYEYLLKISDLMVHMTEDTLLEVGSDYRIRGRLDLISIKGLASLGWRSVN
;
A
#
# COMPACT_ATOMS: atom_id res chain seq x y z
N MET A 1 -11.16 5.47 1.86
CA MET A 1 -10.10 4.87 1.02
C MET A 1 -10.72 3.84 0.09
N PRO A 2 -10.30 3.77 -1.19
CA PRO A 2 -10.83 2.79 -2.13
C PRO A 2 -10.34 1.37 -1.82
N TYR A 3 -11.15 0.38 -2.18
CA TYR A 3 -10.73 -1.02 -2.18
C TYR A 3 -10.14 -1.38 -3.55
N ASN A 4 -9.05 -2.14 -3.52
CA ASN A 4 -8.39 -2.71 -4.67
C ASN A 4 -8.68 -4.21 -4.71
N CYS A 5 -9.08 -4.71 -5.86
CA CYS A 5 -9.23 -6.14 -6.09
C CYS A 5 -7.84 -6.73 -6.39
N ILE A 6 -7.31 -7.53 -5.47
CA ILE A 6 -5.96 -8.09 -5.54
C ILE A 6 -6.01 -9.62 -5.39
N LEU A 7 -5.17 -10.34 -6.14
CA LEU A 7 -4.93 -11.76 -5.94
C LEU A 7 -3.78 -11.95 -4.95
N VAL A 8 -3.98 -12.73 -3.90
CA VAL A 8 -2.91 -13.07 -2.95
C VAL A 8 -2.11 -14.23 -3.51
N SER A 9 -0.92 -13.99 -4.07
CA SER A 9 -0.09 -15.05 -4.66
C SER A 9 0.83 -15.71 -3.66
N ARG A 10 1.28 -14.97 -2.65
CA ARG A 10 2.20 -15.47 -1.62
C ARG A 10 2.08 -14.71 -0.31
N LEU A 11 2.29 -15.43 0.79
CA LEU A 11 2.55 -14.85 2.11
C LEU A 11 4.00 -15.16 2.50
N ILE A 12 4.72 -14.15 2.96
CA ILE A 12 6.12 -14.24 3.38
C ILE A 12 6.16 -13.80 4.85
N PRO A 13 6.41 -14.74 5.78
CA PRO A 13 6.54 -14.41 7.19
C PRO A 13 7.63 -13.37 7.42
N GLY A 14 7.35 -12.35 8.24
CA GLY A 14 8.35 -11.41 8.71
C GLY A 14 8.80 -11.76 10.13
N ALA A 15 8.51 -10.90 11.10
CA ALA A 15 8.94 -11.08 12.48
C ALA A 15 8.22 -12.26 13.16
N LEU A 16 9.00 -13.24 13.62
CA LEU A 16 8.56 -14.36 14.45
C LEU A 16 9.16 -14.21 15.85
N VAL A 17 8.31 -14.04 16.86
CA VAL A 17 8.72 -13.92 18.27
C VAL A 17 7.94 -14.93 19.10
N ASP A 18 8.64 -15.77 19.85
CA ASP A 18 8.06 -16.81 20.71
C ASP A 18 7.02 -17.72 20.00
N GLY A 19 7.21 -17.94 18.69
CA GLY A 19 6.32 -18.76 17.85
C GLY A 19 5.10 -18.02 17.31
N GLY A 20 4.90 -16.75 17.66
CA GLY A 20 3.88 -15.86 17.08
C GLY A 20 4.42 -15.07 15.89
N LEU A 21 3.62 -15.00 14.82
CA LEU A 21 3.87 -14.11 13.69
C LEU A 21 3.33 -12.72 14.01
N HIS A 22 4.19 -11.71 13.93
CA HIS A 22 3.86 -10.33 14.28
C HIS A 22 3.67 -9.43 13.06
N ASP A 23 4.30 -9.75 11.95
CA ASP A 23 4.10 -9.08 10.68
C ASP A 23 4.41 -10.04 9.53
N GLN A 24 3.96 -9.67 8.34
CA GLN A 24 4.25 -10.42 7.13
C GLN A 24 4.27 -9.52 5.91
N TRP A 25 4.77 -10.08 4.81
CA TRP A 25 4.63 -9.50 3.49
C TRP A 25 3.69 -10.33 2.63
N ILE A 26 2.85 -9.64 1.89
CA ILE A 26 1.92 -10.20 0.93
C ILE A 26 2.46 -9.89 -0.46
N GLU A 27 2.71 -10.93 -1.24
CA GLU A 27 2.85 -10.78 -2.67
C GLU A 27 1.43 -10.75 -3.27
N ALA A 28 1.09 -9.62 -3.87
CA ALA A 28 -0.22 -9.36 -4.44
C ALA A 28 -0.11 -9.14 -5.95
N VAL A 29 -0.97 -9.81 -6.72
CA VAL A 29 -1.03 -9.65 -8.17
C VAL A 29 -2.25 -8.81 -8.54
N ILE A 30 -1.99 -7.74 -9.30
CA ILE A 30 -3.01 -6.79 -9.75
C ILE A 30 -2.83 -6.62 -11.26
N LYS A 31 -3.80 -7.14 -12.02
CA LYS A 31 -3.76 -7.15 -13.50
C LYS A 31 -2.42 -7.64 -14.07
N GLY A 32 -1.86 -8.69 -13.47
CA GLY A 32 -0.60 -9.30 -13.90
C GLY A 32 0.68 -8.57 -13.45
N ARG A 33 0.57 -7.55 -12.60
CA ARG A 33 1.72 -6.91 -11.95
C ARG A 33 1.80 -7.33 -10.49
N GLU A 34 3.00 -7.64 -10.03
CA GLU A 34 3.29 -8.06 -8.67
C GLU A 34 3.60 -6.84 -7.79
N PHE A 35 3.08 -6.86 -6.57
CA PHE A 35 3.30 -5.85 -5.54
C PHE A 35 3.62 -6.53 -4.22
N MET A 36 4.57 -5.96 -3.49
CA MET A 36 4.86 -6.35 -2.12
C MET A 36 4.14 -5.41 -1.16
N ILE A 37 3.16 -5.93 -0.42
CA ILE A 37 2.35 -5.18 0.53
C ILE A 37 2.68 -5.70 1.94
N PHE A 38 3.09 -4.80 2.82
CA PHE A 38 3.38 -5.12 4.21
C PHE A 38 2.08 -5.21 5.01
N ASP A 39 1.92 -6.30 5.75
CA ASP A 39 0.76 -6.55 6.60
C ASP A 39 1.24 -6.62 8.05
N GLN A 40 1.21 -5.45 8.70
CA GLN A 40 1.68 -5.27 10.07
C GLN A 40 0.80 -5.99 11.09
N ASP A 41 -0.49 -6.16 10.79
CA ASP A 41 -1.45 -6.74 11.73
C ASP A 41 -1.77 -8.22 11.41
N VAL A 42 -1.07 -8.80 10.41
CA VAL A 42 -1.28 -10.19 9.94
C VAL A 42 -2.78 -10.42 9.60
N ILE A 43 -3.41 -9.44 8.97
CA ILE A 43 -4.83 -9.46 8.57
C ILE A 43 -5.06 -10.54 7.51
N CYS A 44 -4.11 -10.71 6.58
CA CYS A 44 -4.23 -11.67 5.49
C CYS A 44 -3.81 -13.07 5.94
N SER A 45 -4.79 -13.95 6.20
CA SER A 45 -4.52 -15.32 6.62
C SER A 45 -4.09 -16.23 5.45
N GLU A 46 -3.41 -17.34 5.75
CA GLU A 46 -3.05 -18.38 4.77
C GLU A 46 -4.24 -18.91 3.95
N LYS A 47 -5.47 -18.88 4.50
CA LYS A 47 -6.68 -19.30 3.78
C LYS A 47 -7.03 -18.44 2.58
N MET A 48 -6.43 -17.25 2.47
CA MET A 48 -6.63 -16.32 1.35
C MET A 48 -5.60 -16.53 0.25
N LEU A 49 -4.63 -17.42 0.43
CA LEU A 49 -3.64 -17.73 -0.58
C LEU A 49 -4.32 -18.30 -1.83
N GLY A 50 -4.08 -17.68 -2.99
CA GLY A 50 -4.73 -18.00 -4.25
C GLY A 50 -6.11 -17.35 -4.43
N GLU A 51 -6.63 -16.64 -3.44
CA GLU A 51 -7.92 -15.97 -3.49
C GLU A 51 -7.80 -14.50 -3.94
N THR A 52 -8.87 -14.00 -4.54
CA THR A 52 -9.01 -12.58 -4.87
C THR A 52 -9.75 -11.86 -3.74
N ILE A 53 -9.15 -10.80 -3.21
CA ILE A 53 -9.69 -10.03 -2.09
C ILE A 53 -9.81 -8.55 -2.44
N ASP A 54 -10.77 -7.87 -1.82
CA ASP A 54 -10.89 -6.41 -1.85
C ASP A 54 -10.07 -5.83 -0.69
N ALA A 55 -8.94 -5.17 -0.97
CA ALA A 55 -8.01 -4.65 0.03
C ALA A 55 -7.82 -3.12 -0.04
N GLN A 56 -7.77 -2.46 1.12
CA GLN A 56 -7.31 -1.08 1.24
C GLN A 56 -5.80 -1.06 1.48
N VAL A 57 -5.11 -0.24 0.70
CA VAL A 57 -3.65 -0.13 0.73
C VAL A 57 -3.25 1.33 0.92
N SER A 58 -2.29 1.59 1.80
CA SER A 58 -1.63 2.88 1.91
C SER A 58 -0.18 2.79 1.45
N LEU A 59 0.42 3.94 1.17
CA LEU A 59 1.83 4.11 0.91
C LEU A 59 2.42 4.93 2.05
N MET A 60 3.40 4.36 2.75
CA MET A 60 4.28 5.07 3.68
C MET A 60 5.53 5.52 2.89
N PRO A 61 5.63 6.80 2.50
CA PRO A 61 6.75 7.27 1.71
C PRO A 61 7.98 7.51 2.59
N VAL A 62 9.15 7.36 1.97
CA VAL A 62 10.47 7.69 2.53
C VAL A 62 11.11 8.82 1.72
N LYS A 63 10.81 8.90 0.42
CA LYS A 63 11.30 9.94 -0.48
C LYS A 63 10.28 10.20 -1.58
N ILE A 64 10.03 11.47 -1.87
CA ILE A 64 9.08 11.92 -2.90
C ILE A 64 9.81 12.86 -3.86
N GLU A 65 9.78 12.57 -5.15
CA GLU A 65 10.40 13.37 -6.20
C GLU A 65 9.39 13.62 -7.32
N LYS A 66 9.29 14.86 -7.82
CA LYS A 66 8.45 15.16 -8.98
C LYS A 66 9.07 14.54 -10.24
N VAL A 67 8.29 13.80 -11.01
CA VAL A 67 8.73 13.26 -12.30
C VAL A 67 8.73 14.39 -13.32
N LEU A 68 9.87 14.61 -13.99
CA LEU A 68 10.00 15.61 -15.04
C LEU A 68 9.76 14.98 -16.42
N VAL A 69 9.40 15.81 -17.41
CA VAL A 69 9.23 15.34 -18.78
C VAL A 69 10.56 14.74 -19.27
N GLY A 70 10.54 13.47 -19.70
CA GLY A 70 11.71 12.74 -20.15
C GLY A 70 12.38 11.85 -19.09
N ASP A 71 11.88 11.86 -17.84
CA ASP A 71 12.30 10.88 -16.83
C ASP A 71 11.87 9.47 -17.25
N ILE A 72 12.85 8.62 -17.53
CA ILE A 72 12.64 7.19 -17.69
C ILE A 72 12.88 6.58 -16.30
N GLY A 73 11.83 6.53 -15.48
CA GLY A 73 11.92 5.90 -14.17
C GLY A 73 11.74 4.38 -14.28
N GLU A 74 12.68 3.62 -13.73
CA GLU A 74 12.45 2.21 -13.44
C GLU A 74 11.53 2.10 -12.21
N GLN A 75 10.49 1.26 -12.29
CA GLN A 75 9.81 0.77 -11.10
C GLN A 75 10.66 -0.37 -10.56
N ASP A 76 11.23 -0.18 -9.37
CA ASP A 76 11.92 -1.23 -8.62
C ASP A 76 11.18 -1.54 -7.33
N SER A 77 11.67 -2.53 -6.59
CA SER A 77 11.07 -2.90 -5.29
C SER A 77 11.12 -1.72 -4.32
N GLY A 78 9.94 -1.14 -4.05
CA GLY A 78 9.80 -0.02 -3.14
C GLY A 78 9.93 1.36 -3.79
N THR A 79 10.08 1.47 -5.11
CA THR A 79 9.98 2.75 -5.83
C THR A 79 8.84 2.72 -6.84
N TYR A 80 7.90 3.65 -6.66
CA TYR A 80 6.66 3.70 -7.42
C TYR A 80 6.59 5.00 -8.21
N ILE A 81 6.23 4.91 -9.49
CA ILE A 81 5.73 6.06 -10.24
C ILE A 81 4.22 6.11 -10.01
N CYS A 82 3.75 7.22 -9.43
CA CYS A 82 2.35 7.41 -9.09
C CYS A 82 1.83 8.74 -9.60
N ARG A 83 0.54 8.77 -9.97
CA ARG A 83 -0.18 10.00 -10.26
C ARG A 83 -1.03 10.41 -9.07
N ILE A 84 -0.98 11.68 -8.67
CA ILE A 84 -1.91 12.21 -7.66
C ILE A 84 -3.27 12.41 -8.31
N ILE A 85 -4.30 11.74 -7.79
CA ILE A 85 -5.66 11.75 -8.34
C ILE A 85 -6.54 12.72 -7.57
N GLU A 86 -6.46 12.70 -6.24
CA GLU A 86 -7.21 13.59 -5.36
C GLU A 86 -6.33 14.02 -4.19
N ARG A 87 -6.67 15.18 -3.62
CA ARG A 87 -6.03 15.73 -2.43
C ARG A 87 -7.09 16.35 -1.53
N LYS A 88 -7.00 16.08 -0.23
CA LYS A 88 -7.77 16.73 0.83
C LYS A 88 -6.82 17.26 1.89
N MET A 89 -7.13 18.42 2.47
CA MET A 89 -6.36 18.95 3.60
C MET A 89 -7.09 18.63 4.90
N GLU A 90 -6.38 18.05 5.86
CA GLU A 90 -6.87 17.72 7.20
C GLU A 90 -5.90 18.26 8.25
N GLY A 91 -6.27 19.36 8.91
CA GLY A 91 -5.38 20.06 9.83
C GLY A 91 -4.13 20.57 9.09
N ASN A 92 -2.95 20.13 9.54
CA ASN A 92 -1.65 20.48 8.93
C ASN A 92 -1.13 19.44 7.94
N MET A 93 -1.92 18.40 7.66
CA MET A 93 -1.53 17.31 6.76
C MET A 93 -2.41 17.33 5.51
N TYR A 94 -1.90 16.71 4.45
CA TYR A 94 -2.62 16.44 3.23
C TYR A 94 -2.83 14.93 3.08
N GLU A 95 -4.08 14.55 2.84
CA GLU A 95 -4.46 13.21 2.41
C GLU A 95 -4.48 13.16 0.89
N TYR A 96 -3.81 12.17 0.33
CA TYR A 96 -3.68 11.94 -1.10
C TYR A 96 -4.29 10.61 -1.48
N LEU A 97 -5.09 10.64 -2.55
CA LEU A 97 -5.37 9.45 -3.33
C LEU A 97 -4.43 9.46 -4.53
N LEU A 98 -3.61 8.42 -4.65
CA LEU A 98 -2.68 8.26 -5.77
C LEU A 98 -2.93 6.94 -6.50
N LYS A 99 -2.56 6.93 -7.78
CA LYS A 99 -2.65 5.76 -8.66
C LYS A 99 -1.25 5.27 -9.01
N ILE A 100 -0.92 4.05 -8.61
CA ILE A 100 0.31 3.32 -8.97
C ILE A 100 -0.10 2.21 -9.93
N SER A 101 0.13 2.41 -11.23
CA SER A 101 -0.37 1.49 -12.26
C SER A 101 -1.90 1.30 -12.15
N ASP A 102 -2.38 0.13 -11.70
CA ASP A 102 -3.79 -0.19 -11.48
C ASP A 102 -4.20 -0.19 -10.00
N LEU A 103 -3.25 0.07 -9.10
CA LEU A 103 -3.47 0.12 -7.67
C LEU A 103 -3.78 1.57 -7.24
N MET A 104 -4.90 1.75 -6.55
CA MET A 104 -5.28 3.01 -5.91
C MET A 104 -4.85 2.95 -4.45
N VAL A 105 -3.94 3.85 -4.04
CA VAL A 105 -3.42 3.87 -2.68
C VAL A 105 -3.61 5.22 -2.03
N HIS A 106 -3.73 5.20 -0.71
CA HIS A 106 -3.76 6.41 0.09
C HIS A 106 -2.37 6.76 0.60
N MET A 107 -2.09 8.04 0.79
CA MET A 107 -0.87 8.52 1.44
C MET A 107 -1.18 9.80 2.20
N THR A 108 -0.53 10.01 3.34
CA THR A 108 -0.67 11.23 4.13
C THR A 108 0.68 11.89 4.26
N GLU A 109 0.78 13.17 3.92
CA GLU A 109 2.04 13.93 3.92
C GLU A 109 1.82 15.38 4.37
N ASP A 110 2.85 16.01 4.93
CA ASP A 110 2.83 17.44 5.30
C ASP A 110 3.14 18.37 4.11
N THR A 111 3.66 17.78 3.04
CA THR A 111 4.11 18.50 1.85
C THR A 111 2.99 18.58 0.84
N LEU A 112 2.80 19.76 0.25
CA LEU A 112 1.80 19.98 -0.80
C LEU A 112 2.25 19.38 -2.13
N LEU A 113 1.54 18.35 -2.60
CA LEU A 113 1.70 17.75 -3.92
C LEU A 113 0.57 18.19 -4.86
N GLU A 114 0.89 18.27 -6.14
CA GLU A 114 -0.01 18.76 -7.18
C GLU A 114 -0.90 17.64 -7.72
N VAL A 115 -2.22 17.83 -7.68
CA VAL A 115 -3.19 16.91 -8.28
C VAL A 115 -2.99 16.88 -9.79
N GLY A 116 -2.99 15.69 -10.38
CA GLY A 116 -2.75 15.46 -11.80
C GLY A 116 -1.29 15.31 -12.19
N SER A 117 -0.35 15.61 -11.29
CA SER A 117 1.10 15.44 -11.49
C SER A 117 1.56 14.02 -11.13
N ASP A 118 2.62 13.59 -11.81
CA ASP A 118 3.29 12.32 -11.57
C ASP A 118 4.50 12.52 -10.64
N TYR A 119 4.66 11.60 -9.69
CA TYR A 119 5.73 11.59 -8.71
C TYR A 119 6.39 10.22 -8.65
N ARG A 120 7.70 10.20 -8.42
CA ARG A 120 8.47 9.02 -8.06
C ARG A 120 8.55 8.99 -6.54
N ILE A 121 7.95 7.97 -5.94
CA ILE A 121 7.89 7.81 -4.50
C ILE A 121 8.58 6.51 -4.12
N ARG A 122 9.64 6.63 -3.32
CA ARG A 122 10.24 5.49 -2.63
C ARG A 122 9.52 5.31 -1.31
N GLY A 123 9.03 4.10 -1.01
CA GLY A 123 8.27 3.82 0.19
C GLY A 123 7.84 2.37 0.32
N ARG A 124 6.98 2.12 1.31
CA ARG A 124 6.39 0.81 1.59
C ARG A 124 4.88 0.86 1.40
N LEU A 125 4.33 -0.13 0.70
CA LEU A 125 2.88 -0.32 0.65
C LEU A 125 2.46 -1.07 1.91
N ASP A 126 1.43 -0.59 2.60
CA ASP A 126 0.88 -1.21 3.81
C ASP A 126 -0.56 -1.64 3.57
N LEU A 127 -0.89 -2.85 3.99
CA LEU A 127 -2.26 -3.35 4.06
C LEU A 127 -2.95 -2.66 5.24
N ILE A 128 -4.07 -2.01 4.96
CA ILE A 128 -4.87 -1.31 5.98
C ILE A 128 -6.09 -2.15 6.38
N SER A 129 -6.76 -2.74 5.41
CA SER A 129 -7.93 -3.59 5.68
C SER A 129 -8.24 -4.49 4.49
N ILE A 130 -9.03 -5.53 4.75
CA ILE A 130 -9.65 -6.38 3.74
C ILE A 130 -11.15 -6.30 3.95
N LYS A 131 -11.91 -6.05 2.88
CA LYS A 131 -13.35 -5.87 2.93
C LYS A 131 -14.04 -7.10 3.53
N GLY A 132 -14.95 -6.86 4.48
CA GLY A 132 -15.70 -7.93 5.15
C GLY A 132 -14.93 -8.62 6.28
N LEU A 133 -13.65 -8.29 6.49
CA LEU A 133 -12.94 -8.62 7.71
C LEU A 133 -12.95 -7.40 8.63
N ALA A 134 -13.21 -7.62 9.91
CA ALA A 134 -12.86 -6.62 10.89
C ALA A 134 -11.33 -6.52 10.87
N SER A 135 -10.78 -5.32 10.60
CA SER A 135 -9.40 -5.03 10.96
C SER A 135 -9.35 -5.07 12.48
N LEU A 136 -9.11 -6.25 13.06
CA LEU A 136 -8.72 -6.39 14.44
C LEU A 136 -7.28 -5.86 14.53
N GLY A 137 -7.12 -4.57 14.27
CA GLY A 137 -5.88 -3.87 14.58
C GLY A 137 -5.61 -4.09 16.06
N TRP A 138 -4.32 -4.07 16.43
CA TRP A 138 -3.79 -4.40 17.76
C TRP A 138 -4.39 -3.69 18.99
N ARG A 139 -5.45 -2.89 18.85
CA ARG A 139 -6.25 -2.37 19.97
C ARG A 139 -7.38 -3.34 20.32
N SER A 140 -7.04 -4.45 20.99
CA SER A 140 -7.79 -5.09 22.09
C SER A 140 -7.61 -6.60 22.15
N VAL A 141 -6.44 -7.05 22.62
CA VAL A 141 -6.39 -8.25 23.48
C VAL A 141 -5.36 -8.04 24.58
N ASN A 142 -5.80 -7.35 25.64
CA ASN A 142 -5.51 -7.58 27.06
C ASN A 142 -6.16 -6.47 27.89
#